data_AF-A0A7C1W326-F1
#
_entry.id   AF-A0A7C1W326-F1
#
_cell.length_a   1.000
_cell.length_b   1.000
_cell.length_c   1.000
_cell.angle_alpha   90.00
_cell.angle_beta   90.00
_cell.angle_gamma   90.00
#
_symmetry.space_group_name_H-M   'P 1'
#
loop_
_entity.id
_entity.type
_entity.pdbx_description
1 polymer ?
#
loop_
_entity_poly.entity_id
_entity_poly.type
_entity_poly.pdbx_seq_one_letter_code
_entity_poly.pdbx_strand_id
1 'polypeptide(L)'
;LELKILPGSLIVIGGGYIGCELAQMFSRAGVEVTVVCRSRLLPGAEPEIGEALTGYLRDEGISVRRGLSYKEIRRTGKGIALEADDGGEQTVIEAEQVLITTGRRPNTDRLGLKEAGVALLANGGIKVDDRMRTTRMGVYAAGDVTGRDMFVYMAAYGAKVAAANAVNGDAMRYDNRAMPWVVFTDPQVAGVGLSEAAARKRGIEVKTSVLALENVPRALAARDTRGLIKLVADANSNKLIGAQIMAPEGAESIQTAVLAIKCEMTVGELGQTIFPYLTTVEGLKLAALTFDKDVSKLSCCAG
;
A
#
# COMPACT_ATOMS: atom_id res chain seq x y z
N LEU A 1 -20.56 -0.18 4.76
CA LEU A 1 -20.92 0.25 6.13
C LEU A 1 -22.43 0.41 6.18
N GLU A 2 -23.10 -0.19 7.15
CA GLU A 2 -24.57 -0.07 7.33
C GLU A 2 -24.94 1.07 8.31
N LEU A 3 -24.13 2.13 8.37
CA LEU A 3 -24.41 3.28 9.24
C LEU A 3 -25.48 4.16 8.60
N LYS A 4 -26.59 4.37 9.32
CA LYS A 4 -27.65 5.30 8.93
C LYS A 4 -27.43 6.73 9.46
N ILE A 5 -26.64 6.85 10.52
CA ILE A 5 -26.32 8.12 11.22
C ILE A 5 -24.81 8.12 11.45
N LEU A 6 -24.16 9.25 11.20
CA LEU A 6 -22.74 9.44 11.48
C LEU A 6 -22.52 9.63 13.00
N PRO A 7 -21.55 8.94 13.61
CA PRO A 7 -21.21 9.19 15.01
C PRO A 7 -20.55 10.57 15.15
N GLY A 8 -20.65 11.19 16.33
CA GLY A 8 -19.91 12.41 16.64
C GLY A 8 -18.40 12.21 16.66
N SER A 9 -17.94 11.04 17.11
CA SER A 9 -16.52 10.67 17.12
C SER A 9 -16.25 9.19 16.86
N LEU A 10 -15.09 8.89 16.29
CA LEU A 10 -14.69 7.55 15.85
C LEU A 10 -13.23 7.24 16.18
N ILE A 11 -12.99 6.14 16.90
CA ILE A 11 -11.65 5.53 16.99
C ILE A 11 -11.47 4.56 15.81
N VAL A 12 -10.43 4.75 15.02
CA VAL A 12 -10.02 3.80 13.97
C VAL A 12 -8.79 3.02 14.44
N ILE A 13 -8.98 1.74 14.77
CA ILE A 13 -7.90 0.84 15.20
C ILE A 13 -7.28 0.15 13.98
N GLY A 14 -6.09 0.58 13.60
CA GLY A 14 -5.33 0.03 12.48
C GLY A 14 -4.87 1.10 11.50
N GLY A 15 -3.56 1.25 11.32
CA GLY A 15 -2.95 2.19 10.38
C GLY A 15 -2.73 1.64 8.97
N GLY A 16 -3.47 0.61 8.56
CA GLY A 16 -3.40 0.06 7.20
C GLY A 16 -4.26 0.84 6.19
N TYR A 17 -4.25 0.43 4.92
CA TYR A 17 -4.98 1.11 3.83
C TYR A 17 -6.46 1.34 4.16
N ILE A 18 -7.18 0.32 4.63
CA ILE A 18 -8.61 0.42 5.03
C ILE A 18 -8.78 1.48 6.13
N GLY A 19 -7.88 1.50 7.11
CA GLY A 19 -7.93 2.43 8.22
C GLY A 19 -7.74 3.88 7.76
N CYS A 20 -6.73 4.13 6.92
CA CYS A 20 -6.45 5.46 6.39
C CYS A 20 -7.59 5.98 5.49
N GLU A 21 -8.08 5.17 4.56
CA GLU A 21 -9.18 5.55 3.64
C GLU A 21 -10.45 5.91 4.43
N LEU A 22 -10.88 5.03 5.34
CA LEU A 22 -12.10 5.26 6.10
C LEU A 22 -11.94 6.39 7.12
N ALA A 23 -10.76 6.55 7.74
CA ALA A 23 -10.50 7.66 8.66
C ALA A 23 -10.66 9.02 7.95
N GLN A 24 -10.06 9.18 6.77
CA GLN A 24 -10.16 10.43 6.01
C GLN A 24 -11.58 10.66 5.49
N MET A 25 -12.25 9.61 5.00
CA MET A 25 -13.65 9.68 4.58
C MET A 25 -14.57 10.15 5.71
N PHE A 26 -14.46 9.56 6.91
CA PHE A 26 -15.27 9.95 8.07
C PHE A 26 -14.95 11.36 8.56
N SER A 27 -13.66 11.73 8.62
CA SER A 27 -13.24 13.08 9.00
C SER A 27 -13.86 14.14 8.07
N ARG A 28 -13.76 13.93 6.75
CA ARG A 28 -14.35 14.82 5.74
C ARG A 28 -15.88 14.85 5.76
N ALA A 29 -16.52 13.82 6.32
CA ALA A 29 -17.96 13.80 6.57
C ALA A 29 -18.37 14.50 7.90
N GLY A 30 -17.41 15.07 8.64
CA GLY A 30 -17.65 15.83 9.87
C GLY A 30 -17.52 15.03 11.17
N VAL A 31 -17.00 13.81 11.13
CA VAL A 31 -16.76 12.99 12.33
C VAL A 31 -15.42 13.34 12.96
N GLU A 32 -15.35 13.48 14.28
CA GLU A 32 -14.06 13.59 14.98
C GLU A 32 -13.34 12.23 14.96
N VAL A 33 -12.23 12.12 14.23
CA VAL A 33 -11.53 10.84 14.04
C VAL A 33 -10.20 10.79 14.79
N THR A 34 -10.00 9.71 15.55
CA THR A 34 -8.69 9.33 16.09
C THR A 34 -8.23 8.00 15.49
N VAL A 35 -7.16 8.02 14.70
CA VAL A 35 -6.49 6.83 14.21
C VAL A 35 -5.45 6.37 15.23
N VAL A 36 -5.54 5.11 15.65
CA VAL A 36 -4.56 4.48 16.53
C VAL A 36 -3.84 3.35 15.81
N CYS A 37 -2.52 3.29 15.92
CA CYS A 37 -1.72 2.20 15.34
C CYS A 37 -0.50 1.84 16.23
N ARG A 38 -0.06 0.58 16.13
CA ARG A 38 1.08 0.06 16.92
C ARG A 38 2.44 0.58 16.46
N SER A 39 2.55 1.02 15.21
CA SER A 39 3.80 1.50 14.62
C SER A 39 3.58 2.81 13.89
N ARG A 40 3.39 2.76 12.57
CA ARG A 40 3.13 3.93 11.71
C ARG A 40 1.95 3.67 10.79
N LEU A 41 1.45 4.73 10.15
CA LEU A 41 0.53 4.58 9.03
C LEU A 41 1.23 3.92 7.86
N LEU A 42 0.48 3.12 7.11
CA LEU A 42 0.93 2.35 5.94
C LEU A 42 2.28 1.64 6.20
N PRO A 43 2.37 0.73 7.20
CA PRO A 43 3.65 0.13 7.58
C PRO A 43 4.32 -0.68 6.46
N GLY A 44 3.57 -1.09 5.43
CA GLY A 44 4.10 -1.75 4.23
C GLY A 44 4.62 -0.79 3.15
N ALA A 45 4.32 0.51 3.24
CA ALA A 45 4.84 1.53 2.34
C ALA A 45 6.22 2.03 2.81
N GLU A 46 6.85 2.86 1.98
CA GLU A 46 8.08 3.57 2.31
C GLU A 46 7.88 4.47 3.54
N PRO A 47 8.87 4.56 4.46
CA PRO A 47 8.76 5.36 5.67
C PRO A 47 8.39 6.83 5.42
N GLU A 48 8.95 7.43 4.36
CA GLU A 48 8.71 8.81 3.95
C GLU A 48 7.25 9.05 3.57
N ILE A 49 6.60 8.06 2.96
CA ILE A 49 5.16 8.08 2.65
C ILE A 49 4.34 7.98 3.93
N GLY A 50 4.69 7.07 4.84
CA GLY A 50 3.98 6.94 6.11
C GLY A 50 4.01 8.23 6.95
N GLU A 51 5.16 8.92 6.97
CA GLU A 51 5.32 10.17 7.71
C GLU A 51 4.60 11.34 7.04
N ALA A 52 4.75 11.50 5.72
CA ALA A 52 4.05 12.55 4.96
C ALA A 52 2.53 12.43 5.10
N LEU A 53 1.97 11.23 4.93
CA LEU A 53 0.53 10.99 5.11
C LEU A 53 0.08 11.30 6.54
N THR A 54 0.90 10.97 7.54
CA THR A 54 0.60 11.30 8.95
C THR A 54 0.49 12.80 9.14
N GLY A 55 1.38 13.60 8.53
CA GLY A 55 1.29 15.06 8.52
C GLY A 55 0.00 15.55 7.88
N TYR A 56 -0.30 15.11 6.64
CA TYR A 56 -1.47 15.58 5.91
C TYR A 56 -2.80 15.22 6.57
N LEU A 57 -2.92 14.03 7.17
CA LEU A 57 -4.13 13.68 7.92
C LEU A 57 -4.29 14.56 9.18
N ARG A 58 -3.19 14.92 9.86
CA ARG A 58 -3.23 15.83 11.01
C ARG A 58 -3.62 17.25 10.61
N ASP A 59 -3.11 17.73 9.48
CA ASP A 59 -3.48 19.04 8.93
C ASP A 59 -4.99 19.10 8.59
N GLU A 60 -5.60 17.96 8.26
CA GLU A 60 -7.05 17.79 8.07
C GLU A 60 -7.83 17.54 9.39
N GLY A 61 -7.20 17.69 10.55
CA GLY A 61 -7.84 17.58 11.87
C GLY A 61 -7.97 16.15 12.40
N ILE A 62 -7.37 15.15 11.75
CA ILE A 62 -7.39 13.76 12.24
C ILE A 62 -6.32 13.58 13.31
N SER A 63 -6.70 13.10 14.49
CA SER A 63 -5.74 12.71 15.51
C SER A 63 -5.08 11.39 15.13
N VAL A 64 -3.74 11.35 15.05
CA VAL A 64 -2.99 10.14 14.72
C VAL A 64 -2.06 9.78 15.87
N ARG A 65 -2.38 8.69 16.58
CA ARG A 65 -1.61 8.12 17.69
C ARG A 65 -0.88 6.85 17.24
N ARG A 66 0.45 6.89 17.34
CA ARG A 66 1.39 5.87 16.86
C ARG A 66 2.06 5.18 18.04
N GLY A 67 2.65 4.00 17.82
CA GLY A 67 3.45 3.33 18.86
C GLY A 67 2.65 2.73 20.02
N LEU A 68 1.32 2.67 19.92
CA LEU A 68 0.47 2.27 21.06
C LEU A 68 0.42 0.75 21.23
N SER A 69 0.44 0.29 22.48
CA SER A 69 0.11 -1.09 22.85
C SER A 69 -1.26 -1.17 23.49
N TYR A 70 -2.23 -1.78 22.80
CA TYR A 70 -3.63 -1.85 23.26
C TYR A 70 -3.78 -2.84 24.42
N LYS A 71 -4.55 -2.45 25.44
CA LYS A 71 -4.84 -3.28 26.61
C LYS A 71 -6.27 -3.78 26.64
N GLU A 72 -7.22 -2.85 26.62
CA GLU A 72 -8.64 -3.17 26.75
C GLU A 72 -9.47 -2.24 25.87
N ILE A 73 -10.56 -2.76 25.32
CA ILE A 73 -11.64 -1.95 24.76
C ILE A 73 -12.93 -2.26 25.51
N ARG A 74 -13.60 -1.21 26.01
CA ARG A 74 -14.86 -1.35 26.75
C ARG A 74 -15.92 -0.37 26.27
N ARG A 75 -17.18 -0.75 26.45
CA ARG A 75 -18.31 0.17 26.32
C ARG A 75 -18.41 1.02 27.58
N THR A 76 -18.72 2.30 27.41
CA THR A 76 -19.00 3.26 28.49
C THR A 76 -20.41 3.79 28.33
N GLY A 77 -20.89 4.59 29.30
CA GLY A 77 -22.18 5.28 29.18
C GLY A 77 -22.25 6.31 28.05
N LYS A 78 -21.11 6.68 27.46
CA LYS A 78 -20.99 7.72 26.42
C LYS A 78 -20.44 7.19 25.08
N GLY A 79 -20.12 5.89 24.98
CA GLY A 79 -19.54 5.30 23.78
C GLY A 79 -18.57 4.16 24.08
N ILE A 80 -17.33 4.31 23.62
CA ILE A 80 -16.23 3.36 23.70
C ILE A 80 -15.02 4.02 24.36
N ALA A 81 -14.32 3.28 25.21
CA ALA A 81 -12.99 3.63 25.71
C ALA A 81 -11.97 2.56 25.31
N LEU A 82 -10.85 3.00 24.74
CA LEU A 82 -9.67 2.20 24.44
C LEU A 82 -8.58 2.54 25.46
N GLU A 83 -8.21 1.56 26.27
CA GLU A 83 -7.02 1.63 27.11
C GLU A 83 -5.80 1.18 26.33
N ALA A 84 -4.75 1.99 26.38
CA ALA A 84 -3.48 1.72 25.71
C ALA A 84 -2.30 2.16 26.56
N ASP A 85 -1.16 1.56 26.28
CA ASP A 85 0.14 2.00 26.74
C ASP A 85 0.82 2.83 25.65
N ASP A 86 1.28 4.02 26.01
CA ASP A 86 2.04 4.94 25.17
C ASP A 86 3.43 5.12 25.79
N GLY A 87 4.38 4.27 25.41
CA GLY A 87 5.75 4.34 25.93
C GLY A 87 5.87 4.13 27.45
N GLY A 88 5.01 3.31 28.05
CA GLY A 88 4.93 3.06 29.49
C GLY A 88 3.91 3.92 30.24
N GLU A 89 3.36 4.95 29.61
CA GLU A 89 2.29 5.76 30.17
C GLU A 89 0.92 5.17 29.82
N GLN A 90 0.04 5.02 30.82
CA GLN A 90 -1.33 4.57 30.59
C GLN A 90 -2.17 5.71 30.02
N THR A 91 -2.79 5.47 28.87
CA THR A 91 -3.67 6.44 28.22
C THR A 91 -5.03 5.82 27.92
N VAL A 92 -6.08 6.64 27.96
CA VAL A 92 -7.44 6.27 27.59
C VAL A 92 -7.87 7.16 26.43
N ILE A 93 -8.34 6.54 25.36
CA ILE A 93 -8.87 7.22 24.17
C ILE A 93 -10.35 6.89 24.09
N GLU A 94 -11.20 7.92 24.05
CA GLU A 94 -12.67 7.75 24.03
C GLU A 94 -13.26 8.23 22.70
N ALA A 95 -14.32 7.56 22.25
CA ALA A 95 -15.14 7.99 21.12
C ALA A 95 -16.54 7.37 21.19
N GLU A 96 -17.48 7.88 20.40
CA GLU A 96 -18.83 7.30 20.33
C GLU A 96 -18.81 5.90 19.72
N GLN A 97 -18.00 5.69 18.67
CA GLN A 97 -17.87 4.41 17.98
C GLN A 97 -16.40 4.01 17.79
N VAL A 98 -16.21 2.72 17.49
CA VAL A 98 -14.91 2.16 17.11
C VAL A 98 -15.02 1.40 15.80
N LEU A 99 -14.04 1.60 14.92
CA LEU A 99 -13.84 0.87 13.69
C LEU A 99 -12.53 0.08 13.75
N ILE A 100 -12.61 -1.24 13.60
CA ILE A 100 -11.44 -2.12 13.66
C ILE A 100 -11.01 -2.50 12.23
N THR A 101 -9.81 -2.09 11.84
CA THR A 101 -9.22 -2.29 10.50
C THR A 101 -7.86 -3.00 10.56
N THR A 102 -7.67 -3.87 11.56
CA THR A 102 -6.39 -4.52 11.88
C THR A 102 -5.97 -5.65 10.93
N GLY A 103 -6.60 -5.75 9.76
CA GLY A 103 -6.31 -6.76 8.74
C GLY A 103 -7.44 -7.77 8.51
N ARG A 104 -7.18 -8.71 7.62
CA ARG A 104 -8.11 -9.75 7.17
C ARG A 104 -7.50 -11.12 7.41
N ARG A 105 -8.35 -12.14 7.57
CA ARG A 105 -7.93 -13.53 7.72
C ARG A 105 -8.55 -14.39 6.61
N PRO A 106 -7.81 -15.38 6.06
CA PRO A 106 -8.36 -16.36 5.12
C PRO A 106 -9.50 -17.17 5.75
N ASN A 107 -10.56 -17.43 4.97
CA ASN A 107 -11.70 -18.23 5.41
C ASN A 107 -11.45 -19.73 5.17
N THR A 108 -10.65 -20.37 6.01
CA THR A 108 -10.20 -21.77 5.81
C THR A 108 -10.75 -22.79 6.82
N ASP A 109 -11.28 -22.32 7.97
CA ASP A 109 -11.65 -23.16 9.11
C ASP A 109 -12.75 -24.21 8.83
N ARG A 110 -13.64 -23.96 7.86
CA ARG A 110 -14.85 -24.79 7.61
C ARG A 110 -14.80 -25.57 6.30
N LEU A 111 -13.61 -25.73 5.71
CA LEU A 111 -13.44 -26.31 4.37
C LEU A 111 -12.99 -27.78 4.37
N GLY A 112 -12.78 -28.41 5.54
CA GLY A 112 -12.31 -29.80 5.63
C GLY A 112 -10.93 -30.02 5.00
N LEU A 113 -10.06 -28.99 5.02
CA LEU A 113 -8.80 -28.99 4.27
C LEU A 113 -7.81 -30.02 4.80
N LYS A 114 -7.81 -30.28 6.11
CA LYS A 114 -6.92 -31.26 6.74
C LYS A 114 -7.25 -32.67 6.28
N GLU A 115 -8.54 -33.03 6.32
CA GLU A 115 -9.08 -34.30 5.84
C GLU A 115 -8.84 -34.44 4.33
N ALA A 116 -8.92 -33.32 3.61
CA ALA A 116 -8.66 -33.28 2.18
C ALA A 116 -7.16 -33.28 1.82
N GLY A 117 -6.20 -33.25 2.76
CA GLY A 117 -4.77 -33.23 2.46
C GLY A 117 -4.26 -31.90 1.87
N VAL A 118 -4.96 -30.79 2.12
CA VAL A 118 -4.61 -29.45 1.67
C VAL A 118 -3.89 -28.69 2.80
N ALA A 119 -2.62 -28.37 2.58
CA ALA A 119 -1.78 -27.68 3.56
C ALA A 119 -2.12 -26.19 3.64
N LEU A 120 -1.98 -25.64 4.84
CA LEU A 120 -2.08 -24.20 5.12
C LEU A 120 -0.69 -23.60 5.36
N LEU A 121 -0.58 -22.30 5.08
CA LEU A 121 0.52 -21.44 5.50
C LEU A 121 0.35 -21.04 6.97
N ALA A 122 1.42 -20.52 7.59
CA ALA A 122 1.39 -20.07 8.99
C ALA A 122 0.35 -18.95 9.27
N ASN A 123 -0.04 -18.19 8.25
CA ASN A 123 -1.07 -17.16 8.33
C ASN A 123 -2.50 -17.70 8.10
N GLY A 124 -2.68 -19.02 7.98
CA GLY A 124 -3.97 -19.68 7.76
C GLY A 124 -4.42 -19.74 6.29
N GLY A 125 -3.64 -19.20 5.34
CA GLY A 125 -3.95 -19.25 3.91
C GLY A 125 -3.68 -20.62 3.29
N ILE A 126 -4.44 -21.00 2.25
CA ILE A 126 -4.18 -22.23 1.50
C ILE A 126 -2.83 -22.13 0.79
N LYS A 127 -1.92 -23.07 1.08
CA LYS A 127 -0.62 -23.13 0.43
C LYS A 127 -0.81 -23.49 -1.04
N VAL A 128 -0.35 -22.61 -1.91
CA VAL A 128 -0.32 -22.81 -3.36
C VAL A 128 1.06 -22.52 -3.94
N ASP A 129 1.37 -23.15 -5.07
CA ASP A 129 2.58 -22.85 -5.84
C ASP A 129 2.39 -21.66 -6.82
N ASP A 130 3.28 -21.52 -7.80
CA ASP A 130 3.21 -20.49 -8.85
C ASP A 130 2.16 -20.81 -9.94
N ARG A 131 1.53 -21.98 -9.91
CA ARG A 131 0.46 -22.40 -10.83
C ARG A 131 -0.92 -22.44 -10.17
N MET A 132 -1.00 -21.94 -8.93
CA MET A 132 -2.19 -21.95 -8.06
C MET A 132 -2.62 -23.34 -7.60
N ARG A 133 -1.75 -24.36 -7.73
CA ARG A 133 -2.03 -25.73 -7.28
C ARG A 133 -1.87 -25.81 -5.78
N THR A 134 -2.81 -26.47 -5.11
CA THR A 134 -2.67 -26.80 -3.68
C THR A 134 -1.76 -28.03 -3.50
N THR A 135 -1.55 -28.48 -2.26
CA THR A 135 -0.85 -29.74 -2.01
C THR A 135 -1.65 -30.99 -2.41
N ARG A 136 -2.95 -30.85 -2.69
CA ARG A 136 -3.77 -31.92 -3.24
C ARG A 136 -3.84 -31.81 -4.76
N MET A 137 -3.51 -32.90 -5.42
CA MET A 137 -3.61 -33.03 -6.88
C MET A 137 -5.03 -32.73 -7.35
N GLY A 138 -5.14 -31.94 -8.43
CA GLY A 138 -6.43 -31.53 -9.01
C GLY A 138 -7.19 -30.46 -8.22
N VAL A 139 -6.65 -29.98 -7.10
CA VAL A 139 -7.28 -28.93 -6.29
C VAL A 139 -6.45 -27.65 -6.36
N TYR A 140 -7.13 -26.54 -6.63
CA TYR A 140 -6.55 -25.22 -6.80
C TYR A 140 -7.18 -24.23 -5.83
N ALA A 141 -6.47 -23.13 -5.53
CA ALA A 141 -7.00 -22.04 -4.73
C ALA A 141 -6.51 -20.67 -5.26
N ALA A 142 -7.38 -19.66 -5.21
CA ALA A 142 -7.07 -18.32 -5.69
C ALA A 142 -7.77 -17.24 -4.85
N GLY A 143 -7.20 -16.03 -4.84
CA GLY A 143 -7.68 -14.88 -4.06
C GLY A 143 -7.33 -14.96 -2.58
N ASP A 144 -8.06 -14.18 -1.77
CA ASP A 144 -7.78 -13.96 -0.34
C ASP A 144 -7.65 -15.24 0.49
N VAL A 145 -8.29 -16.34 0.09
CA VAL A 145 -8.18 -17.63 0.77
C VAL A 145 -6.75 -18.19 0.78
N THR A 146 -5.90 -17.76 -0.15
CA THR A 146 -4.48 -18.11 -0.22
C THR A 146 -3.64 -17.32 0.80
N GLY A 147 -4.19 -16.25 1.39
CA GLY A 147 -3.50 -15.40 2.36
C GLY A 147 -2.40 -14.51 1.78
N ARG A 148 -2.39 -14.29 0.46
CA ARG A 148 -1.48 -13.36 -0.24
C ARG A 148 -2.23 -12.46 -1.21
N ASP A 149 -1.62 -11.33 -1.57
CA ASP A 149 -2.06 -10.43 -2.64
C ASP A 149 -3.59 -10.17 -2.62
N MET A 150 -4.11 -9.73 -1.47
CA MET A 150 -5.55 -9.57 -1.20
C MET A 150 -6.15 -8.35 -1.91
N PHE A 151 -6.06 -8.35 -3.24
CA PHE A 151 -6.62 -7.36 -4.15
C PHE A 151 -7.53 -8.06 -5.15
N VAL A 152 -8.66 -7.44 -5.49
CA VAL A 152 -9.66 -8.06 -6.38
C VAL A 152 -9.08 -8.43 -7.75
N TYR A 153 -8.21 -7.59 -8.32
CA TYR A 153 -7.54 -7.87 -9.60
C TYR A 153 -6.54 -9.03 -9.50
N MET A 154 -5.93 -9.25 -8.34
CA MET A 154 -5.05 -10.38 -8.10
C MET A 154 -5.82 -11.67 -7.83
N ALA A 155 -6.98 -11.59 -7.17
CA ALA A 155 -7.90 -12.70 -7.05
C ALA A 155 -8.39 -13.17 -8.44
N ALA A 156 -8.79 -12.24 -9.30
CA ALA A 156 -9.18 -12.53 -10.68
C ALA A 156 -8.03 -13.11 -11.51
N TYR A 157 -6.82 -12.53 -11.42
CA TYR A 157 -5.63 -13.05 -12.10
C TYR A 157 -5.26 -14.46 -11.63
N GLY A 158 -5.23 -14.69 -10.31
CA GLY A 158 -5.00 -16.01 -9.72
C GLY A 158 -6.05 -17.02 -10.18
N ALA A 159 -7.34 -16.65 -10.19
CA ALA A 159 -8.41 -17.51 -10.67
C ALA A 159 -8.26 -17.88 -12.16
N LYS A 160 -7.83 -16.92 -13.00
CA LYS A 160 -7.50 -17.18 -14.41
C LYS A 160 -6.38 -18.22 -14.55
N VAL A 161 -5.29 -18.06 -13.79
CA VAL A 161 -4.17 -19.01 -13.78
C VAL A 161 -4.64 -20.39 -13.31
N ALA A 162 -5.37 -20.46 -12.19
CA ALA A 162 -5.90 -21.69 -11.63
C ALA A 162 -6.81 -22.44 -12.61
N ALA A 163 -7.80 -21.74 -13.19
CA ALA A 163 -8.75 -22.36 -14.10
C ALA A 163 -8.06 -22.86 -15.38
N ALA A 164 -7.20 -22.05 -15.99
CA ALA A 164 -6.43 -22.47 -17.16
C ALA A 164 -5.55 -23.68 -16.87
N ASN A 165 -4.89 -23.72 -15.71
CA ASN A 165 -4.05 -24.86 -15.34
C ASN A 165 -4.84 -26.12 -15.00
N ALA A 166 -6.05 -25.98 -14.45
CA ALA A 166 -6.92 -27.11 -14.14
C ALA A 166 -7.45 -27.83 -15.40
N VAL A 167 -7.61 -27.13 -16.52
CA VAL A 167 -8.20 -27.70 -17.75
C VAL A 167 -7.27 -27.74 -18.96
N ASN A 168 -6.24 -26.88 -19.04
CA ASN A 168 -5.44 -26.64 -20.24
C ASN A 168 -3.93 -26.64 -19.95
N GLY A 169 -3.37 -27.83 -19.70
CA GLY A 169 -1.94 -28.10 -19.84
C GLY A 169 -1.02 -27.55 -18.74
N ASP A 170 -1.58 -26.95 -17.68
CA ASP A 170 -0.82 -26.54 -16.48
C ASP A 170 0.41 -25.65 -16.79
N ALA A 171 0.30 -24.76 -17.77
CA ALA A 171 1.43 -23.98 -18.27
C ALA A 171 1.52 -22.54 -17.72
N MET A 172 0.41 -21.99 -17.23
CA MET A 172 0.37 -20.60 -16.76
C MET A 172 1.03 -20.47 -15.39
N ARG A 173 1.82 -19.40 -15.23
CA ARG A 173 2.43 -19.03 -13.95
C ARG A 173 1.89 -17.69 -13.47
N TYR A 174 1.71 -17.61 -12.16
CA TYR A 174 1.35 -16.41 -11.43
C TYR A 174 2.62 -15.61 -11.13
N ASP A 175 2.67 -14.40 -11.69
CA ASP A 175 3.79 -13.46 -11.54
C ASP A 175 3.27 -12.14 -10.97
N ASN A 176 3.62 -11.83 -9.74
CA ASN A 176 3.23 -10.61 -9.03
C ASN A 176 4.37 -9.57 -8.91
N ARG A 177 5.48 -9.74 -9.65
CA ARG A 177 6.64 -8.83 -9.55
C ARG A 177 6.28 -7.37 -9.85
N ALA A 178 5.36 -7.14 -10.77
CA ALA A 178 4.85 -5.82 -11.15
C ALA A 178 3.40 -5.59 -10.68
N MET A 179 2.99 -6.20 -9.56
CA MET A 179 1.66 -5.98 -8.98
C MET A 179 1.56 -4.56 -8.41
N PRO A 180 0.65 -3.70 -8.92
CA PRO A 180 0.36 -2.42 -8.30
C PRO A 180 -0.50 -2.59 -7.05
N TRP A 181 -0.46 -1.59 -6.19
CA TRP A 181 -1.41 -1.36 -5.10
C TRP A 181 -1.69 0.13 -4.97
N VAL A 182 -2.88 0.45 -4.47
CA VAL A 182 -3.36 1.83 -4.28
C VAL A 182 -4.06 1.94 -2.94
N VAL A 183 -3.87 3.07 -2.28
CA VAL A 183 -4.62 3.56 -1.12
C VAL A 183 -5.28 4.86 -1.55
N PHE A 184 -6.61 4.89 -1.50
CA PHE A 184 -7.44 6.00 -1.95
C PHE A 184 -7.62 7.08 -0.88
N THR A 185 -6.53 7.45 -0.20
CA THR A 185 -6.45 8.71 0.55
C THR A 185 -6.29 9.89 -0.41
N ASP A 186 -6.32 11.10 0.13
CA ASP A 186 -5.97 12.33 -0.56
C ASP A 186 -4.83 13.04 0.20
N PRO A 187 -3.61 13.12 -0.38
CA PRO A 187 -3.22 12.58 -1.69
C PRO A 187 -3.27 11.04 -1.74
N GLN A 188 -3.48 10.50 -2.94
CA GLN A 188 -3.48 9.04 -3.17
C GLN A 188 -2.08 8.49 -2.96
N VAL A 189 -1.98 7.29 -2.39
CA VAL A 189 -0.71 6.56 -2.29
C VAL A 189 -0.79 5.33 -3.18
N ALA A 190 0.16 5.17 -4.08
CA ALA A 190 0.24 4.02 -4.96
C ALA A 190 1.66 3.45 -4.97
N GLY A 191 1.79 2.16 -5.24
CA GLY A 191 3.10 1.54 -5.34
C GLY A 191 3.11 0.28 -6.19
N VAL A 192 4.32 -0.13 -6.59
CA VAL A 192 4.58 -1.35 -7.33
C VAL A 192 5.99 -1.86 -6.97
N GLY A 193 6.18 -3.18 -7.01
CA GLY A 193 7.48 -3.80 -6.82
C GLY A 193 7.97 -3.77 -5.36
N LEU A 194 9.28 -3.64 -5.17
CA LEU A 194 9.93 -3.73 -3.88
C LEU A 194 10.11 -2.36 -3.22
N SER A 195 9.80 -2.27 -1.92
CA SER A 195 10.36 -1.21 -1.09
C SER A 195 11.86 -1.40 -0.90
N GLU A 196 12.55 -0.33 -0.53
CA GLU A 196 13.98 -0.37 -0.22
C GLU A 196 14.30 -1.44 0.84
N ALA A 197 13.56 -1.44 1.94
CA ALA A 197 13.74 -2.42 3.02
C ALA A 197 13.48 -3.86 2.55
N ALA A 198 12.48 -4.07 1.68
CA ALA A 198 12.18 -5.39 1.14
C ALA A 198 13.26 -5.88 0.17
N ALA A 199 13.84 -4.99 -0.64
CA ALA A 199 14.95 -5.30 -1.53
C ALA A 199 16.23 -5.64 -0.75
N ARG A 200 16.60 -4.81 0.25
CA ARG A 200 17.75 -5.07 1.13
C ARG A 200 17.61 -6.39 1.90
N LYS A 201 16.40 -6.72 2.38
CA LYS A 201 16.12 -8.01 3.03
C LYS A 201 16.33 -9.21 2.11
N ARG A 202 16.24 -9.02 0.79
CA ARG A 202 16.53 -10.05 -0.23
C ARG A 202 18.01 -10.07 -0.63
N GLY A 203 18.88 -9.28 0.00
CA GLY A 203 20.29 -9.17 -0.35
C GLY A 203 20.55 -8.36 -1.62
N ILE A 204 19.58 -7.58 -2.10
CA ILE A 204 19.74 -6.72 -3.26
C ILE A 204 20.36 -5.40 -2.80
N GLU A 205 21.51 -5.05 -3.38
CA GLU A 205 22.07 -3.71 -3.23
C GLU A 205 21.22 -2.72 -4.03
N VAL A 206 20.79 -1.65 -3.38
CA VAL A 206 19.84 -0.70 -3.97
C VAL A 206 20.33 0.73 -3.88
N LYS A 207 19.97 1.49 -4.89
CA LYS A 207 19.97 2.95 -4.89
C LYS A 207 18.53 3.45 -4.91
N THR A 208 18.27 4.59 -4.30
CA THR A 208 16.93 5.20 -4.23
C THR A 208 16.94 6.64 -4.69
N SER A 209 15.82 7.09 -5.24
CA SER A 209 15.51 8.48 -5.53
C SER A 209 14.25 8.87 -4.77
N VAL A 210 14.22 10.08 -4.20
CA VAL A 210 13.03 10.66 -3.57
C VAL A 210 12.84 12.07 -4.12
N LEU A 211 11.73 12.30 -4.81
CA LEU A 211 11.36 13.58 -5.40
C LEU A 211 10.09 14.11 -4.71
N ALA A 212 10.22 15.23 -3.98
CA ALA A 212 9.05 15.94 -3.44
C ALA A 212 8.22 16.57 -4.56
N LEU A 213 6.89 16.60 -4.42
CA LEU A 213 6.01 17.15 -5.46
C LEU A 213 6.17 18.65 -5.71
N GLU A 214 6.82 19.40 -4.81
CA GLU A 214 7.23 20.79 -5.08
C GLU A 214 8.15 20.91 -6.32
N ASN A 215 8.80 19.81 -6.73
CA ASN A 215 9.63 19.74 -7.93
C ASN A 215 8.88 19.19 -9.16
N VAL A 216 7.56 18.93 -9.04
CA VAL A 216 6.74 18.43 -10.15
C VAL A 216 5.91 19.58 -10.73
N PRO A 217 6.10 19.96 -12.00
CA PRO A 217 5.42 21.09 -12.62
C PRO A 217 3.88 21.05 -12.49
N ARG A 218 3.27 19.87 -12.63
CA ARG A 218 1.83 19.69 -12.47
C ARG A 218 1.34 20.07 -11.07
N ALA A 219 2.07 19.69 -10.03
CA ALA A 219 1.72 19.95 -8.64
C ALA A 219 1.83 21.45 -8.32
N LEU A 220 2.88 22.12 -8.82
CA LEU A 220 3.03 23.57 -8.74
C LEU A 220 1.86 24.30 -9.42
N ALA A 221 1.51 23.90 -10.65
CA ALA A 221 0.40 24.47 -11.38
C ALA A 221 -0.96 24.24 -10.70
N ALA A 222 -1.14 23.08 -10.06
CA ALA A 222 -2.33 22.73 -9.29
C ALA A 222 -2.39 23.42 -7.91
N ARG A 223 -1.29 24.03 -7.46
CA ARG A 223 -1.12 24.59 -6.11
C ARG A 223 -1.36 23.57 -4.99
N ASP A 224 -1.06 22.31 -5.27
CA ASP A 224 -1.05 21.22 -4.30
C ASP A 224 0.26 20.45 -4.46
N THR A 225 1.22 20.77 -3.60
CA THR A 225 2.56 20.14 -3.58
C THR A 225 2.68 19.06 -2.51
N ARG A 226 1.55 18.59 -1.95
CA ARG A 226 1.55 17.50 -0.98
C ARG A 226 1.95 16.19 -1.65
N GLY A 227 2.96 15.52 -1.10
CA GLY A 227 3.39 14.19 -1.51
C GLY A 227 4.79 14.13 -2.10
N LEU A 228 5.13 12.94 -2.59
CA LEU A 228 6.46 12.60 -3.08
C LEU A 228 6.41 11.38 -4.00
N ILE A 229 7.46 11.20 -4.78
CA ILE A 229 7.71 10.01 -5.61
C ILE A 229 9.01 9.40 -5.14
N LYS A 230 9.00 8.11 -4.77
CA LYS A 230 10.19 7.33 -4.44
C LYS A 230 10.40 6.21 -5.46
N LEU A 231 11.60 6.13 -6.02
CA LEU A 231 12.02 5.05 -6.90
C LEU A 231 13.11 4.22 -6.23
N VAL A 232 13.07 2.91 -6.45
CA VAL A 232 14.05 1.93 -5.95
C VAL A 232 14.63 1.19 -7.15
N ALA A 233 15.94 1.23 -7.30
CA ALA A 233 16.66 0.56 -8.37
C ALA A 233 17.72 -0.39 -7.81
N ASP A 234 17.93 -1.50 -8.51
CA ASP A 234 19.06 -2.40 -8.28
C ASP A 234 20.37 -1.66 -8.65
N ALA A 235 21.33 -1.65 -7.73
CA ALA A 235 22.56 -0.86 -7.88
C ALA A 235 23.50 -1.40 -8.96
N ASN A 236 23.43 -2.70 -9.27
CA ASN A 236 24.32 -3.34 -10.24
C ASN A 236 23.80 -3.19 -11.67
N SER A 237 22.51 -3.39 -11.86
CA SER A 237 21.86 -3.43 -13.18
C SER A 237 21.16 -2.12 -13.54
N ASN A 238 20.99 -1.20 -12.59
CA ASN A 238 20.18 0.02 -12.71
C ASN A 238 18.70 -0.21 -13.05
N LYS A 239 18.22 -1.47 -13.01
CA LYS A 239 16.82 -1.82 -13.24
C LYS A 239 15.94 -1.20 -12.17
N LEU A 240 14.82 -0.61 -12.58
CA LEU A 240 13.77 -0.20 -11.67
C LEU A 240 13.14 -1.46 -11.07
N ILE A 241 13.15 -1.58 -9.74
CA ILE A 241 12.61 -2.74 -9.02
C ILE A 241 11.47 -2.37 -8.07
N GLY A 242 11.23 -1.08 -7.86
CA GLY A 242 10.09 -0.59 -7.11
C GLY A 242 9.86 0.90 -7.30
N ALA A 243 8.60 1.31 -7.14
CA ALA A 243 8.20 2.71 -7.17
C ALA A 243 7.04 2.91 -6.20
N GLN A 244 7.00 4.06 -5.54
CA GLN A 244 5.85 4.52 -4.77
C GLN A 244 5.60 6.00 -5.06
N ILE A 245 4.33 6.36 -5.22
CA ILE A 245 3.87 7.71 -5.56
C ILE A 245 2.83 8.09 -4.53
N MET A 246 3.04 9.21 -3.84
CA MET A 246 2.00 9.93 -3.12
C MET A 246 1.69 11.22 -3.87
N ALA A 247 0.55 11.29 -4.53
CA ALA A 247 0.16 12.44 -5.35
C ALA A 247 -1.33 12.43 -5.68
N PRO A 248 -1.94 13.58 -6.02
CA PRO A 248 -3.15 13.60 -6.82
C PRO A 248 -2.91 12.83 -8.13
N GLU A 249 -3.81 11.89 -8.49
CA GLU A 249 -3.67 11.00 -9.66
C GLU A 249 -2.46 10.03 -9.57
N GLY A 250 -1.94 9.78 -8.37
CA GLY A 250 -0.89 8.80 -8.13
C GLY A 250 -1.31 7.36 -8.50
N ALA A 251 -2.60 7.04 -8.34
CA ALA A 251 -3.17 5.75 -8.71
C ALA A 251 -3.09 5.44 -10.21
N GLU A 252 -3.18 6.46 -11.05
CA GLU A 252 -3.04 6.32 -12.51
C GLU A 252 -1.56 6.33 -12.89
N SER A 253 -0.78 7.26 -12.32
CA SER A 253 0.62 7.46 -12.66
C SER A 253 1.48 6.21 -12.36
N ILE A 254 1.13 5.43 -11.32
CA ILE A 254 1.87 4.22 -10.95
C ILE A 254 1.90 3.16 -12.06
N GLN A 255 0.90 3.17 -12.96
CA GLN A 255 0.80 2.17 -14.02
C GLN A 255 1.97 2.26 -15.02
N THR A 256 2.57 3.43 -15.19
CA THR A 256 3.80 3.57 -15.96
C THR A 256 4.97 2.82 -15.30
N ALA A 257 5.10 2.91 -13.98
CA ALA A 257 6.12 2.17 -13.24
C ALA A 257 5.86 0.65 -13.28
N VAL A 258 4.60 0.22 -13.28
CA VAL A 258 4.21 -1.19 -13.50
C VAL A 258 4.79 -1.71 -14.81
N LEU A 259 4.59 -0.98 -15.91
CA LEU A 259 5.11 -1.35 -17.22
C LEU A 259 6.64 -1.32 -17.25
N ALA A 260 7.27 -0.30 -16.67
CA ALA A 260 8.72 -0.19 -16.60
C ALA A 260 9.36 -1.39 -15.87
N ILE A 261 8.81 -1.78 -14.72
CA ILE A 261 9.28 -2.97 -13.97
C ILE A 261 9.00 -4.25 -14.77
N LYS A 262 7.82 -4.37 -15.40
CA LYS A 262 7.46 -5.56 -16.18
C LYS A 262 8.37 -5.77 -17.39
N CYS A 263 8.81 -4.68 -18.02
CA CYS A 263 9.74 -4.66 -19.15
C CYS A 263 11.21 -4.62 -18.71
N GLU A 264 11.49 -4.70 -17.40
CA GLU A 264 12.83 -4.67 -16.83
C GLU A 264 13.67 -3.43 -17.22
N MET A 265 12.99 -2.29 -17.39
CA MET A 265 13.63 -1.00 -17.74
C MET A 265 14.56 -0.52 -16.63
N THR A 266 15.65 0.12 -17.03
CA THR A 266 16.54 0.87 -16.16
C THR A 266 15.97 2.24 -15.82
N VAL A 267 16.42 2.83 -14.70
CA VAL A 267 16.08 4.21 -14.35
C VAL A 267 16.58 5.21 -15.38
N GLY A 268 17.69 4.91 -16.07
CA GLY A 268 18.20 5.73 -17.17
C GLY A 268 17.25 5.75 -18.38
N GLU A 269 16.77 4.58 -18.81
CA GLU A 269 15.78 4.47 -19.90
C GLU A 269 14.46 5.17 -19.54
N LEU A 270 14.01 5.06 -18.29
CA LEU A 270 12.84 5.80 -17.81
C LEU A 270 13.07 7.33 -17.85
N GLY A 271 14.22 7.81 -17.40
CA GLY A 271 14.58 9.23 -17.42
C GLY A 271 14.73 9.82 -18.83
N GLN A 272 15.15 9.02 -19.81
CA GLN A 272 15.28 9.41 -21.22
C GLN A 272 13.95 9.37 -22.00
N THR A 273 12.92 8.78 -21.43
CA THR A 273 11.60 8.72 -22.07
C THR A 273 10.95 10.10 -22.10
N ILE A 274 10.26 10.41 -23.19
CA ILE A 274 9.50 11.67 -23.33
C ILE A 274 8.17 11.53 -22.58
N PHE A 275 7.99 12.36 -21.55
CA PHE A 275 6.73 12.50 -20.82
C PHE A 275 6.05 13.82 -21.19
N PRO A 276 4.71 13.87 -21.27
CA PRO A 276 4.00 15.13 -21.43
C PRO A 276 4.24 16.05 -20.23
N TYR A 277 4.67 17.28 -20.51
CA TYR A 277 4.85 18.33 -19.51
C TYR A 277 3.54 18.63 -18.78
N LEU A 278 3.61 19.01 -17.49
CA LEU A 278 2.46 19.33 -16.63
C LEU A 278 1.51 18.13 -16.41
N THR A 279 2.06 16.93 -16.33
CA THR A 279 1.32 15.74 -15.87
C THR A 279 1.92 15.19 -14.57
N THR A 280 1.11 14.56 -13.72
CA THR A 280 1.65 13.92 -12.49
C THR A 280 2.65 12.82 -12.85
N VAL A 281 2.38 12.09 -13.93
CA VAL A 281 3.22 10.98 -14.38
C VAL A 281 4.61 11.43 -14.88
N GLU A 282 4.78 12.69 -15.30
CA GLU A 282 6.10 13.30 -15.56
C GLU A 282 7.02 13.24 -14.33
N GLY A 283 6.44 13.27 -13.11
CA GLY A 283 7.19 13.13 -11.87
C GLY A 283 8.01 11.83 -11.79
N LEU A 284 7.60 10.74 -12.46
CA LEU A 284 8.40 9.51 -12.56
C LEU A 284 9.69 9.72 -13.35
N LYS A 285 9.63 10.46 -14.45
CA LYS A 285 10.81 10.85 -15.24
C LYS A 285 11.74 11.71 -14.39
N LEU A 286 11.20 12.73 -13.75
CA LEU A 286 11.97 13.66 -12.92
C LEU A 286 12.66 12.92 -11.77
N ALA A 287 11.94 12.02 -11.08
CA ALA A 287 12.51 11.17 -10.03
C ALA A 287 13.64 10.26 -10.58
N ALA A 288 13.46 9.70 -11.78
CA ALA A 288 14.49 8.87 -12.40
C ALA A 288 15.78 9.66 -12.73
N LEU A 289 15.66 10.94 -13.10
CA LEU A 289 16.82 11.80 -13.35
C LEU A 289 17.63 12.12 -12.09
N THR A 290 17.01 12.08 -10.91
CA THR A 290 17.69 12.43 -9.64
C THR A 290 18.64 11.34 -9.14
N PHE A 291 18.72 10.19 -9.81
CA PHE A 291 19.74 9.20 -9.51
C PHE A 291 21.15 9.69 -9.88
N ASP A 292 21.26 10.53 -10.92
CA ASP A 292 22.55 10.99 -11.46
C ASP A 292 22.67 12.53 -11.46
N LYS A 293 21.56 13.26 -11.29
CA LYS A 293 21.51 14.73 -11.36
C LYS A 293 20.95 15.33 -10.06
N ASP A 294 21.41 16.54 -9.73
CA ASP A 294 20.85 17.34 -8.64
C ASP A 294 19.49 17.92 -9.07
N VAL A 295 18.46 17.69 -8.25
CA VAL A 295 17.07 18.15 -8.47
C VAL A 295 17.01 19.65 -8.71
N SER A 296 17.80 20.43 -7.97
CA SER A 296 17.82 21.90 -8.06
C SER A 296 18.36 22.42 -9.40
N LYS A 297 19.00 21.54 -10.19
CA LYS A 297 19.59 21.86 -11.49
C LYS A 297 18.79 21.30 -12.66
N LEU A 298 17.65 20.65 -12.41
CA LEU A 298 16.76 20.19 -13.46
C LEU A 298 16.01 21.38 -14.08
N SER A 299 16.20 21.63 -15.37
CA SER A 299 15.37 22.58 -16.12
C SER A 299 13.94 22.04 -16.29
N CYS A 300 12.97 22.91 -16.61
CA CYS A 300 11.55 22.54 -16.78
C CYS A 300 11.29 21.36 -17.75
N CYS A 301 12.26 21.03 -18.62
CA CYS A 301 12.17 19.92 -19.58
C CYS A 301 13.40 19.00 -19.54
N ALA A 302 14.16 18.96 -18.44
CA ALA A 302 15.42 18.22 -18.39
C ALA A 302 15.26 16.77 -18.92
N GLY A 303 16.07 16.44 -19.92
CA GLY A 303 16.38 15.11 -20.43
C GLY A 303 17.90 15.01 -20.43
#